data_AF-A0A381YYZ1-F1
#
_entry.id   AF-A0A381YYZ1-F1
#
_cell.length_a   1.000
_cell.length_b   1.000
_cell.length_c   1.000
_cell.angle_alpha   90.00
_cell.angle_beta   90.00
_cell.angle_gamma   90.00
#
_symmetry.space_group_name_H-M   'P 1'
#
loop_
_entity.id
_entity.type
_entity.pdbx_description
1 polymer ?
#
loop_
_entity_poly.entity_id
_entity_poly.type
_entity_poly.pdbx_seq_one_letter_code
_entity_poly.pdbx_strand_id
1 'polypeptide(L)'
;MTKITEYFYIFSKLTTSLVLFLIIIVMGYAFFKSYQGIDDNNVNLENKISSLSSDVMLNYNNFEKIVKKINDTDKSIDEIKKILLQKDTDTKNANYKEDIENLIKLNEELQKQVDKLTLNLKNIDNEVNTDSHSIESRQIPTLIKLIFIKYENGESVRNEILLLEDLLQPNKEEIFEKISLLELKKFYGFKNLEKIFDNSVREFVKTKFAKNNQNYVINFLLKFVSIQPSNLTIYENEDLNILMRAKKNLEIGNIQQSLDQILLIKENDMFFTEWVEQVKIYLEFKSLIEKVS
;
A
#
# COMPACT_ATOMS: atom_id res chain seq x y z
N MET A 1 30.81 26.15 -124.07
CA MET A 1 30.04 26.13 -122.79
C MET A 1 29.79 24.73 -122.25
N THR A 2 29.98 23.64 -123.03
CA THR A 2 29.64 22.26 -122.65
C THR A 2 30.49 21.64 -121.53
N LYS A 3 31.80 21.93 -121.47
CA LYS A 3 32.68 21.40 -120.41
C LYS A 3 32.38 21.98 -119.02
N ILE A 4 32.02 23.26 -118.94
CA ILE A 4 31.71 23.94 -117.66
C ILE A 4 30.41 23.37 -117.07
N THR A 5 29.42 23.08 -117.92
CA THR A 5 28.16 22.45 -117.49
C THR A 5 28.37 21.02 -117.00
N GLU A 6 29.29 20.26 -117.61
CA GLU A 6 29.65 18.91 -117.15
C GLU A 6 30.37 18.92 -115.80
N TYR A 7 31.35 19.83 -115.59
CA TYR A 7 32.00 19.97 -114.28
C TYR A 7 31.03 20.43 -113.20
N PHE A 8 30.10 21.35 -113.52
CA PHE A 8 29.07 21.77 -112.59
C PHE A 8 28.12 20.63 -112.22
N TYR A 9 27.78 19.76 -113.17
CA TYR A 9 26.96 18.57 -112.92
C TYR A 9 27.65 17.56 -112.00
N ILE A 10 28.94 17.28 -112.24
CA ILE A 10 29.74 16.38 -111.39
C ILE A 10 29.90 16.97 -109.98
N PHE A 11 30.22 18.26 -109.86
CA PHE A 11 30.36 18.94 -108.59
C PHE A 11 29.04 18.99 -107.80
N SER A 12 27.92 19.25 -108.48
CA SER A 12 26.58 19.21 -107.87
C SER A 12 26.27 17.81 -107.34
N LYS A 13 26.51 16.74 -108.10
CA LYS A 13 26.32 15.36 -107.63
C LYS A 13 27.21 15.02 -106.42
N LEU A 14 28.49 15.41 -106.47
CA LEU A 14 29.42 15.16 -105.38
C LEU A 14 29.00 15.89 -104.10
N THR A 15 28.60 17.16 -104.24
CA THR A 15 28.13 17.98 -103.12
C THR A 15 26.85 17.40 -102.52
N THR A 16 25.88 17.01 -103.35
CA THR A 16 24.65 16.35 -102.88
C THR A 16 24.94 15.05 -102.15
N SER A 17 25.86 14.22 -102.65
CA SER A 17 26.26 12.98 -101.97
C SER A 17 26.96 13.24 -100.63
N LEU A 18 27.80 14.28 -100.56
CA LEU A 18 28.52 14.64 -99.33
C LEU A 18 27.58 15.22 -98.28
N VAL A 19 26.60 16.04 -98.70
CA VAL A 19 25.52 16.54 -97.83
C VAL A 19 24.67 15.39 -97.30
N LEU A 20 24.29 14.43 -98.15
CA LEU A 20 23.55 13.24 -97.74
C LEU A 20 24.33 12.41 -96.73
N PHE A 21 25.63 12.22 -96.94
CA PHE A 21 26.49 11.51 -96.00
C PHE A 21 26.58 12.22 -94.64
N LEU A 22 26.69 13.54 -94.63
CA LEU A 22 26.72 14.33 -93.41
C LEU A 22 25.39 14.26 -92.65
N ILE A 23 24.26 14.26 -93.37
CA ILE A 23 22.93 14.04 -92.78
C ILE A 23 22.85 12.66 -92.10
N ILE A 24 23.39 11.61 -92.73
CA ILE A 24 23.42 10.26 -92.13
C ILE A 24 24.23 10.24 -90.84
N ILE A 25 25.41 10.89 -90.81
CA ILE A 25 26.22 10.97 -89.58
C ILE A 25 25.47 11.72 -88.47
N VAL A 26 24.85 12.87 -88.79
CA VAL A 26 24.10 13.65 -87.81
C VAL A 26 22.89 12.87 -87.29
N MET A 27 22.15 12.17 -88.16
CA MET A 27 21.07 11.28 -87.74
C MET A 27 21.59 10.15 -86.87
N GLY A 28 22.68 9.48 -87.25
CA GLY A 28 23.28 8.40 -86.47
C GLY A 28 23.70 8.85 -85.06
N TYR A 29 24.31 10.04 -84.96
CA TYR A 29 24.67 10.63 -83.67
C TYR A 29 23.43 11.00 -82.83
N ALA A 30 22.41 11.60 -83.45
CA ALA A 30 21.16 11.95 -82.77
C ALA A 30 20.44 10.69 -82.25
N PHE A 31 20.39 9.63 -83.04
CA PHE A 31 19.86 8.33 -82.62
C PHE A 31 20.65 7.75 -81.45
N PHE A 32 21.97 7.65 -81.55
CA PHE A 32 22.80 7.11 -80.47
C PHE A 32 22.63 7.86 -79.15
N LYS A 33 22.62 9.21 -79.21
CA LYS A 33 22.42 10.06 -78.04
C LYS A 33 21.00 9.95 -77.45
N SER A 34 20.00 9.71 -78.29
CA SER A 34 18.61 9.50 -77.82
C SER A 34 18.42 8.18 -77.06
N TYR A 35 19.25 7.17 -77.34
CA TYR A 35 19.20 5.88 -76.65
C TYR A 35 20.11 5.82 -75.41
N GLN A 36 21.17 6.64 -75.34
CA GLN A 36 21.97 6.80 -74.12
C GLN A 36 21.16 7.47 -73.00
N GLY A 37 20.67 6.69 -72.04
CA GLY A 37 19.93 7.15 -70.86
C GLY A 37 18.52 6.57 -70.70
N ILE A 38 18.05 5.76 -71.66
CA ILE A 38 16.78 5.02 -71.50
C ILE A 38 16.95 3.89 -70.47
N ASP A 39 18.08 3.18 -70.49
CA ASP A 39 18.36 2.07 -69.56
C ASP A 39 18.45 2.54 -68.10
N ASP A 40 19.17 3.63 -67.82
CA ASP A 40 19.32 4.16 -66.46
C ASP A 40 17.98 4.66 -65.88
N ASN A 41 17.14 5.28 -66.70
CA ASN A 41 15.82 5.74 -66.27
C ASN A 41 14.85 4.59 -66.01
N ASN A 42 14.90 3.52 -66.81
CA ASN A 42 14.10 2.32 -66.60
C ASN A 42 14.52 1.59 -65.31
N VAL A 43 15.82 1.43 -65.06
CA VAL A 43 16.33 0.82 -63.83
C VAL A 43 15.92 1.62 -62.59
N ASN A 44 15.96 2.96 -62.65
CA ASN A 44 15.52 3.81 -61.55
C ASN A 44 14.00 3.71 -61.30
N LEU A 45 13.20 3.63 -62.36
CA LEU A 45 11.76 3.43 -62.25
C LEU A 45 11.42 2.07 -61.62
N GLU A 46 12.10 1.01 -62.04
CA GLU A 46 11.91 -0.34 -61.51
C GLU A 46 12.28 -0.42 -60.02
N ASN A 47 13.38 0.24 -59.62
CA ASN A 47 13.78 0.36 -58.22
C ASN A 47 12.76 1.15 -57.37
N LYS A 48 12.15 2.19 -57.94
CA LYS A 48 11.07 2.95 -57.26
C LYS A 48 9.79 2.13 -57.13
N ILE A 49 9.45 1.33 -58.14
CA ILE A 49 8.28 0.44 -58.09
C ILE A 49 8.49 -0.69 -57.08
N SER A 50 9.70 -1.28 -57.04
CA SER A 50 10.01 -2.36 -56.09
C SER A 50 10.04 -1.87 -54.65
N SER A 51 10.63 -0.70 -54.38
CA SER A 51 10.61 -0.07 -53.06
C SER A 51 9.19 0.29 -52.63
N LEU A 52 8.39 0.91 -53.50
CA LEU A 52 6.98 1.20 -53.21
C LEU A 52 6.18 -0.08 -52.91
N SER A 53 6.39 -1.14 -53.68
CA SER A 53 5.76 -2.45 -53.43
C SER A 53 6.15 -3.01 -52.06
N SER A 54 7.41 -2.88 -51.67
CA SER A 54 7.91 -3.27 -50.35
C SER A 54 7.25 -2.46 -49.23
N ASP A 55 7.16 -1.14 -49.37
CA ASP A 55 6.52 -0.26 -48.40
C ASP A 55 5.02 -0.55 -48.25
N VAL A 56 4.33 -0.82 -49.37
CA VAL A 56 2.91 -1.23 -49.36
C VAL A 56 2.75 -2.56 -48.64
N MET A 57 3.63 -3.53 -48.87
CA MET A 57 3.59 -4.83 -48.20
C MET A 57 3.86 -4.71 -46.69
N LEU A 58 4.82 -3.87 -46.30
CA LEU A 58 5.08 -3.57 -44.89
C LEU A 58 3.86 -2.91 -44.22
N ASN A 59 3.22 -1.97 -44.90
CA ASN A 59 2.00 -1.33 -44.41
C ASN A 59 0.83 -2.31 -44.27
N TYR A 60 0.65 -3.23 -45.24
CA TYR A 60 -0.34 -4.29 -45.16
C TYR A 60 -0.12 -5.17 -43.92
N ASN A 61 1.12 -5.63 -43.70
CA ASN A 61 1.47 -6.44 -42.53
C ASN A 61 1.27 -5.68 -41.21
N ASN A 62 1.57 -4.37 -41.18
CA ASN A 62 1.32 -3.53 -40.02
C ASN A 62 -0.18 -3.36 -39.76
N PHE A 63 -0.99 -3.21 -40.81
CA PHE A 63 -2.44 -3.14 -40.70
C PHE A 63 -3.03 -4.44 -40.13
N GLU A 64 -2.56 -5.61 -40.60
CA GLU A 64 -2.99 -6.91 -40.07
C GLU A 64 -2.66 -7.05 -38.57
N LYS A 65 -1.46 -6.62 -38.14
CA LYS A 65 -1.08 -6.58 -36.72
C LYS A 65 -1.97 -5.65 -35.90
N ILE A 66 -2.35 -4.49 -36.44
CA ILE A 66 -3.26 -3.54 -35.78
C ILE A 66 -4.64 -4.18 -35.60
N VAL A 67 -5.19 -4.80 -36.65
CA VAL A 67 -6.49 -5.50 -36.58
C VAL A 67 -6.46 -6.59 -35.51
N LYS A 68 -5.38 -7.37 -35.43
CA LYS A 68 -5.23 -8.39 -34.37
C LYS A 68 -5.22 -7.78 -32.97
N LYS A 69 -4.46 -6.70 -32.75
CA LYS A 69 -4.42 -5.99 -31.45
C LYS A 69 -5.77 -5.40 -31.06
N ILE A 70 -6.55 -4.88 -32.03
CA ILE A 70 -7.91 -4.38 -31.78
C ILE A 70 -8.80 -5.53 -31.30
N ASN A 71 -8.79 -6.67 -32.00
CA ASN A 71 -9.58 -7.85 -31.61
C ASN A 71 -9.21 -8.37 -30.22
N ASP A 72 -7.91 -8.39 -29.87
CA ASP A 72 -7.46 -8.80 -28.54
C ASP A 72 -7.89 -7.78 -27.47
N THR A 73 -7.88 -6.48 -27.79
CA THR A 73 -8.36 -5.40 -26.90
C THR A 73 -9.86 -5.51 -26.65
N ASP A 74 -10.66 -5.79 -27.69
CA ASP A 74 -12.11 -5.97 -27.56
C ASP A 74 -12.44 -7.15 -26.63
N LYS A 75 -11.70 -8.26 -26.74
CA LYS A 75 -11.83 -9.39 -25.80
C LYS A 75 -11.50 -9.00 -24.37
N SER A 76 -10.40 -8.27 -24.15
CA SER A 76 -10.05 -7.79 -22.81
C SER A 76 -11.11 -6.83 -22.25
N ILE A 77 -11.71 -5.97 -23.08
CA ILE A 77 -12.80 -5.09 -22.68
C ILE A 77 -14.04 -5.89 -22.28
N ASP A 78 -14.38 -6.95 -23.02
CA ASP A 78 -15.51 -7.82 -22.68
C ASP A 78 -15.28 -8.63 -21.39
N GLU A 79 -14.05 -9.06 -21.12
CA GLU A 79 -13.67 -9.65 -19.83
C GLU A 79 -13.79 -8.63 -18.69
N ILE A 80 -13.33 -7.39 -18.88
CA ILE A 80 -13.50 -6.31 -17.90
C ILE A 80 -14.98 -6.07 -17.62
N LYS A 81 -15.84 -6.02 -18.66
CA LYS A 81 -17.29 -5.88 -18.47
C LYS A 81 -17.88 -7.02 -17.65
N LYS A 82 -17.49 -8.27 -17.92
CA LYS A 82 -17.95 -9.43 -17.14
C LYS A 82 -17.52 -9.34 -15.66
N ILE A 83 -16.27 -8.96 -15.40
CA ILE A 83 -15.75 -8.78 -14.03
C ILE A 83 -16.50 -7.66 -13.30
N LEU A 84 -16.75 -6.54 -13.98
CA LEU A 84 -17.51 -5.42 -13.40
C LEU A 84 -18.96 -5.82 -13.08
N LEU A 85 -19.61 -6.57 -13.96
CA LEU A 85 -20.97 -7.09 -13.73
C LEU A 85 -21.01 -8.10 -12.57
N GLN A 86 -20.02 -8.99 -12.43
CA GLN A 86 -19.92 -9.90 -11.27
C GLN A 86 -19.65 -9.17 -9.95
N LYS A 87 -18.88 -8.07 -9.99
CA LYS A 87 -18.51 -7.31 -8.80
C LYS A 87 -19.69 -6.55 -8.16
N ASP A 88 -20.72 -6.25 -8.94
CA ASP A 88 -21.96 -5.62 -8.44
C ASP A 88 -22.98 -6.64 -7.90
N THR A 89 -22.97 -7.90 -8.35
CA THR A 89 -23.93 -8.91 -7.88
C THR A 89 -23.42 -9.85 -6.79
N ASP A 90 -22.13 -10.14 -6.73
CA ASP A 90 -21.60 -11.14 -5.80
C ASP A 90 -20.70 -10.51 -4.72
N THR A 91 -21.02 -10.75 -3.45
CA THR A 91 -20.23 -10.57 -2.21
C THR A 91 -20.17 -9.23 -1.44
N LYS A 92 -20.50 -8.05 -1.97
CA LYS A 92 -20.43 -6.82 -1.14
C LYS A 92 -21.73 -6.43 -0.42
N ASN A 93 -22.89 -6.56 -1.06
CA ASN A 93 -24.14 -6.07 -0.46
C ASN A 93 -24.74 -6.99 0.61
N ALA A 94 -24.45 -8.30 0.58
CA ALA A 94 -24.96 -9.25 1.58
C ALA A 94 -24.25 -9.11 2.93
N ASN A 95 -22.91 -9.02 2.92
CA ASN A 95 -22.13 -8.87 4.16
C ASN A 95 -22.38 -7.53 4.84
N TYR A 96 -22.48 -6.41 4.10
CA TYR A 96 -22.83 -5.14 4.73
C TYR A 96 -24.23 -5.15 5.33
N LYS A 97 -25.18 -5.85 4.70
CA LYS A 97 -26.53 -5.97 5.27
C LYS A 97 -26.52 -6.76 6.58
N GLU A 98 -25.82 -7.89 6.61
CA GLU A 98 -25.66 -8.70 7.82
C GLU A 98 -24.90 -7.95 8.91
N ASP A 99 -23.81 -7.26 8.57
CA ASP A 99 -23.05 -6.42 9.49
C ASP A 99 -23.89 -5.26 10.03
N ILE A 100 -24.68 -4.61 9.17
CA ILE A 100 -25.60 -3.53 9.59
C ILE A 100 -26.70 -4.09 10.49
N GLU A 101 -27.29 -5.24 10.18
CA GLU A 101 -28.29 -5.89 11.04
C GLU A 101 -27.70 -6.30 12.40
N ASN A 102 -26.46 -6.80 12.42
CA ASN A 102 -25.74 -7.14 13.64
C ASN A 102 -25.41 -5.89 14.47
N LEU A 103 -24.98 -4.80 13.83
CA LEU A 103 -24.76 -3.52 14.50
C LEU A 103 -26.05 -2.93 15.07
N ILE A 104 -27.17 -3.02 14.35
CA ILE A 104 -28.47 -2.57 14.85
C ILE A 104 -28.89 -3.39 16.07
N LYS A 105 -28.79 -4.73 16.02
CA LYS A 105 -29.09 -5.60 17.16
C LYS A 105 -28.22 -5.28 18.37
N LEU A 106 -26.92 -5.06 18.16
CA LEU A 106 -26.00 -4.69 19.24
C LEU A 106 -26.39 -3.33 19.85
N ASN A 107 -26.79 -2.37 19.02
CA ASN A 107 -27.19 -1.05 19.49
C ASN A 107 -28.50 -1.11 20.30
N GLU A 108 -29.47 -1.92 19.88
CA GLU A 108 -30.69 -2.20 20.65
C GLU A 108 -30.39 -2.87 21.99
N GLU A 109 -29.47 -3.83 22.02
CA GLU A 109 -29.03 -4.51 23.25
C GLU A 109 -28.36 -3.53 24.22
N LEU A 110 -27.47 -2.68 23.71
CA LEU A 110 -26.82 -1.61 24.47
C LEU A 110 -27.84 -0.63 25.02
N GLN A 111 -28.83 -0.25 24.21
CA GLN A 111 -29.88 0.67 24.64
C GLN A 111 -30.72 0.08 25.77
N LYS A 112 -31.07 -1.21 25.70
CA LYS A 112 -31.73 -1.92 26.82
C LYS A 112 -30.87 -1.95 28.08
N GLN A 113 -29.55 -2.15 27.95
CA GLN A 113 -28.64 -2.11 29.09
C GLN A 113 -28.55 -0.71 29.72
N VAL A 114 -28.50 0.33 28.89
CA VAL A 114 -28.53 1.73 29.34
C VAL A 114 -29.84 2.06 30.04
N ASP A 115 -30.98 1.64 29.49
CA ASP A 115 -32.30 1.84 30.11
C ASP A 115 -32.41 1.10 31.45
N LYS A 116 -31.89 -0.14 31.52
CA LYS A 116 -31.82 -0.91 32.76
C LYS A 116 -30.92 -0.25 33.80
N LEU A 117 -29.77 0.27 33.40
CA LEU A 117 -28.88 1.04 34.28
C LEU A 117 -29.57 2.32 34.76
N THR A 118 -30.27 3.02 33.89
CA THR A 118 -31.03 4.23 34.22
C THR A 118 -32.14 3.94 35.23
N LEU A 119 -32.87 2.83 35.05
CA LEU A 119 -33.87 2.36 36.00
C LEU A 119 -33.24 1.98 37.34
N ASN A 120 -32.11 1.28 37.34
CA ASN A 120 -31.39 0.90 38.54
C ASN A 120 -30.88 2.14 39.30
N LEU A 121 -30.35 3.14 38.59
CA LEU A 121 -29.93 4.41 39.18
C LEU A 121 -31.11 5.17 39.80
N LYS A 122 -32.25 5.22 39.10
CA LYS A 122 -33.48 5.82 39.64
C LYS A 122 -34.01 5.07 40.87
N ASN A 123 -33.85 3.76 40.92
CA ASN A 123 -34.20 2.95 42.09
C ASN A 123 -33.23 3.20 43.25
N ILE A 124 -31.95 3.41 42.97
CA ILE A 124 -30.96 3.83 43.96
C ILE A 124 -31.35 5.20 44.53
N ASP A 125 -31.69 6.19 43.71
CA ASP A 125 -32.17 7.52 44.18
C ASP A 125 -33.40 7.43 45.09
N ASN A 126 -34.29 6.45 44.86
CA ASN A 126 -35.47 6.22 45.70
C ASN A 126 -35.13 5.44 47.01
N GLU A 127 -34.08 4.62 47.01
CA GLU A 127 -33.57 3.88 48.18
C GLU A 127 -32.64 4.72 49.09
N VAL A 128 -32.14 5.89 48.63
CA VAL A 128 -31.32 6.82 49.46
C VAL A 128 -32.04 7.30 50.74
N ASN A 129 -33.36 7.09 50.86
CA ASN A 129 -34.09 7.40 52.08
C ASN A 129 -34.00 6.33 53.20
N THR A 130 -33.29 5.22 53.00
CA THR A 130 -33.09 4.20 54.04
C THR A 130 -31.70 3.55 53.97
N ASP A 131 -30.91 3.74 55.04
CA ASP A 131 -29.65 3.09 55.41
C ASP A 131 -28.34 3.47 54.67
N SER A 132 -27.66 4.48 55.24
CA SER A 132 -26.37 5.04 54.82
C SER A 132 -25.17 4.07 54.84
N HIS A 133 -25.23 2.96 55.56
CA HIS A 133 -24.09 2.02 55.64
C HIS A 133 -23.99 1.02 54.47
N SER A 134 -25.02 0.89 53.62
CA SER A 134 -24.99 -0.04 52.47
C SER A 134 -24.43 0.59 51.19
N ILE A 135 -24.45 1.93 51.11
CA ILE A 135 -24.11 2.74 49.93
C ILE A 135 -22.59 2.82 49.71
N GLU A 136 -21.80 2.96 50.77
CA GLU A 136 -20.32 3.05 50.72
C GLU A 136 -19.69 1.77 50.13
N SER A 137 -20.27 0.59 50.41
CA SER A 137 -19.74 -0.71 49.95
C SER A 137 -19.82 -0.95 48.44
N ARG A 138 -20.77 -0.32 47.74
CA ARG A 138 -20.93 -0.45 46.27
C ARG A 138 -20.18 0.63 45.48
N GLN A 139 -19.87 1.76 46.11
CA GLN A 139 -19.24 2.91 45.46
C GLN A 139 -17.75 2.68 45.20
N ILE A 140 -17.02 2.08 46.14
CA ILE A 140 -15.57 1.82 46.01
C ILE A 140 -15.25 0.89 44.82
N PRO A 141 -15.91 -0.28 44.63
CA PRO A 141 -15.65 -1.13 43.47
C PRO A 141 -16.00 -0.47 42.14
N THR A 142 -17.05 0.36 42.13
CA THR A 142 -17.47 1.10 40.92
C THR A 142 -16.46 2.20 40.56
N LEU A 143 -15.95 2.91 41.56
CA LEU A 143 -14.92 3.93 41.40
C LEU A 143 -13.60 3.31 40.92
N ILE A 144 -13.19 2.19 41.51
CA ILE A 144 -12.00 1.44 41.06
C ILE A 144 -12.15 0.99 39.61
N LYS A 145 -13.33 0.47 39.23
CA LYS A 145 -13.59 0.09 37.84
C LYS A 145 -13.51 1.29 36.89
N LEU A 146 -14.04 2.45 37.30
CA LEU A 146 -13.94 3.68 36.52
C LEU A 146 -12.49 4.14 36.37
N ILE A 147 -11.70 4.09 37.45
CA ILE A 147 -10.26 4.37 37.42
C ILE A 147 -9.57 3.49 36.40
N PHE A 148 -9.80 2.17 36.43
CA PHE A 148 -9.20 1.27 35.45
C PHE A 148 -9.59 1.60 34.02
N ILE A 149 -10.88 1.79 33.74
CA ILE A 149 -11.35 2.12 32.39
C ILE A 149 -10.68 3.40 31.87
N LYS A 150 -10.66 4.47 32.67
CA LYS A 150 -10.08 5.76 32.25
C LYS A 150 -8.56 5.64 32.08
N TYR A 151 -7.88 5.01 33.03
CA TYR A 151 -6.42 4.86 33.01
C TYR A 151 -5.97 3.98 31.84
N GLU A 152 -6.66 2.87 31.56
CA GLU A 152 -6.40 1.99 30.42
C GLU A 152 -6.59 2.69 29.06
N ASN A 153 -7.42 3.74 29.02
CA ASN A 153 -7.60 4.61 27.86
C ASN A 153 -6.61 5.80 27.81
N GLY A 154 -5.70 5.92 28.78
CA GLY A 154 -4.72 7.01 28.84
C GLY A 154 -5.30 8.34 29.34
N GLU A 155 -6.46 8.31 29.98
CA GLU A 155 -7.09 9.48 30.60
C GLU A 155 -6.57 9.71 32.03
N SER A 156 -6.65 10.98 32.46
CA SER A 156 -6.35 11.36 33.85
C SER A 156 -7.39 10.78 34.81
N VAL A 157 -6.89 10.20 35.88
CA VAL A 157 -7.68 9.60 36.98
C VAL A 157 -7.48 10.34 38.31
N ARG A 158 -6.87 11.54 38.28
CA ARG A 158 -6.54 12.33 39.46
C ARG A 158 -7.74 12.56 40.40
N ASN A 159 -8.89 12.93 39.84
CA ASN A 159 -10.09 13.23 40.63
C ASN A 159 -10.67 11.95 41.25
N GLU A 160 -10.67 10.87 40.50
CA GLU A 160 -11.13 9.58 40.97
C GLU A 160 -10.22 9.00 42.07
N ILE A 161 -8.89 9.22 41.97
CA ILE A 161 -7.93 8.85 43.03
C ILE A 161 -8.18 9.67 44.31
N LEU A 162 -8.36 10.98 44.19
CA LEU A 162 -8.67 11.84 45.35
C LEU A 162 -9.97 11.44 46.03
N LEU A 163 -11.00 11.08 45.25
CA LEU A 163 -12.25 10.57 45.78
C LEU A 163 -12.07 9.21 46.45
N LEU A 164 -11.27 8.33 45.87
CA LEU A 164 -10.97 7.02 46.44
C LEU A 164 -10.20 7.13 47.76
N GLU A 165 -9.30 8.12 47.86
CA GLU A 165 -8.55 8.46 49.07
C GLU A 165 -9.47 8.95 50.20
N ASP A 166 -10.37 9.89 49.89
CA ASP A 166 -11.35 10.43 50.84
C ASP A 166 -12.26 9.32 51.40
N LEU A 167 -12.68 8.37 50.56
CA LEU A 167 -13.54 7.25 50.94
C LEU A 167 -12.84 6.19 51.80
N LEU A 168 -11.51 6.05 51.74
CA LEU A 168 -10.79 4.91 52.34
C LEU A 168 -10.05 5.22 53.66
N GLN A 169 -10.13 6.44 54.18
CA GLN A 169 -9.60 6.87 55.49
C GLN A 169 -8.06 6.68 55.67
N PRO A 170 -7.40 7.34 56.65
CA PRO A 170 -6.01 7.84 56.50
C PRO A 170 -4.90 6.79 56.64
N ASN A 171 -5.19 5.49 56.67
CA ASN A 171 -4.17 4.46 56.95
C ASN A 171 -3.44 3.95 55.69
N LYS A 172 -3.62 4.60 54.53
CA LYS A 172 -3.02 4.23 53.24
C LYS A 172 -2.37 5.41 52.48
N GLU A 173 -2.06 6.53 53.16
CA GLU A 173 -1.46 7.74 52.55
C GLU A 173 -0.25 7.43 51.67
N GLU A 174 0.71 6.61 52.15
CA GLU A 174 1.90 6.23 51.38
C GLU A 174 1.55 5.55 50.03
N ILE A 175 0.46 4.78 49.98
CA ILE A 175 0.02 4.10 48.76
C ILE A 175 -0.61 5.12 47.79
N PHE A 176 -1.42 6.05 48.30
CA PHE A 176 -2.05 7.09 47.49
C PHE A 176 -1.05 8.12 46.94
N GLU A 177 0.00 8.45 47.70
CA GLU A 177 1.13 9.24 47.22
C GLU A 177 1.81 8.55 46.03
N LYS A 178 2.11 7.25 46.15
CA LYS A 178 2.70 6.46 45.06
C LYS A 178 1.80 6.38 43.83
N ILE A 179 0.50 6.16 44.03
CA ILE A 179 -0.50 6.15 42.95
C ILE A 179 -0.52 7.51 42.23
N SER A 180 -0.50 8.62 42.99
CA SER A 180 -0.47 9.97 42.44
C SER A 180 0.82 10.26 41.65
N LEU A 181 1.97 9.76 42.10
CA LEU A 181 3.23 9.88 41.35
C LEU A 181 3.19 9.09 40.04
N LEU A 182 2.58 7.90 40.02
CA LEU A 182 2.40 7.13 38.79
C LEU A 182 1.44 7.80 37.82
N GLU A 183 0.36 8.42 38.31
CA GLU A 183 -0.56 9.21 37.50
C GLU A 183 0.15 10.38 36.82
N LEU A 184 1.04 11.07 37.54
CA LEU A 184 1.88 12.14 36.99
C LEU A 184 2.89 11.64 35.93
N LYS A 185 3.44 10.44 36.10
CA LYS A 185 4.28 9.78 35.07
C LYS A 185 3.50 9.46 33.80
N LYS A 186 2.16 9.40 33.90
CA LYS A 186 1.18 9.25 32.83
C LYS A 186 1.39 8.01 31.96
N PHE A 187 0.57 6.99 32.21
CA PHE A 187 0.38 5.90 31.26
C PHE A 187 -0.40 6.38 30.02
N TYR A 188 0.06 6.02 28.82
CA TYR A 188 -0.53 6.51 27.57
C TYR A 188 -1.74 5.72 27.07
N GLY A 189 -2.16 4.69 27.80
CA GLY A 189 -3.28 3.81 27.42
C GLY A 189 -2.86 2.66 26.52
N PHE A 190 -3.67 1.61 26.49
CA PHE A 190 -3.35 0.36 25.79
C PHE A 190 -3.23 0.51 24.29
N LYS A 191 -4.08 1.32 23.66
CA LYS A 191 -3.99 1.59 22.22
C LYS A 191 -2.65 2.22 21.83
N ASN A 192 -2.12 3.11 22.67
CA ASN A 192 -0.80 3.69 22.42
C ASN A 192 0.31 2.69 22.74
N LEU A 193 0.14 1.88 23.79
CA LEU A 193 1.07 0.82 24.16
C LEU A 193 1.27 -0.20 23.03
N GLU A 194 0.19 -0.63 22.36
CA GLU A 194 0.24 -1.48 21.17
C GLU A 194 1.02 -0.84 20.03
N LYS A 195 0.83 0.46 19.81
CA LYS A 195 1.56 1.19 18.77
C LYS A 195 3.07 1.27 19.07
N ILE A 196 3.44 1.55 20.32
CA ILE A 196 4.85 1.55 20.76
C ILE A 196 5.45 0.15 20.59
N PHE A 197 4.69 -0.89 20.94
CA PHE A 197 5.09 -2.28 20.74
C PHE A 197 5.39 -2.59 19.27
N ASP A 198 4.43 -2.32 18.38
CA ASP A 198 4.56 -2.63 16.95
C ASP A 198 5.72 -1.87 16.29
N ASN A 199 5.97 -0.63 16.71
CA ASN A 199 7.13 0.13 16.27
C ASN A 199 8.44 -0.50 16.76
N SER A 200 8.50 -0.91 18.02
CA SER A 200 9.66 -1.57 18.62
C SER A 200 9.98 -2.90 17.93
N VAL A 201 8.94 -3.70 17.65
CA VAL A 201 9.05 -4.95 16.87
C VAL A 201 9.62 -4.68 15.47
N ARG A 202 9.09 -3.65 14.78
CA ARG A 202 9.54 -3.31 13.43
C ARG A 202 11.02 -2.97 13.39
N GLU A 203 11.49 -2.14 14.31
CA GLU A 203 12.89 -1.74 14.40
C GLU A 203 13.79 -2.92 14.80
N PHE A 204 13.35 -3.75 15.75
CA PHE A 204 14.07 -4.97 16.14
C PHE A 204 14.24 -5.92 14.95
N VAL A 205 13.14 -6.26 14.27
CA VAL A 205 13.15 -7.20 13.13
C VAL A 205 14.00 -6.65 11.99
N LYS A 206 13.84 -5.36 11.66
CA LYS A 206 14.63 -4.69 10.62
C LYS A 206 16.12 -4.75 10.94
N THR A 207 16.50 -4.43 12.17
CA THR A 207 17.91 -4.43 12.60
C THR A 207 18.50 -5.83 12.58
N LYS A 208 17.76 -6.82 13.08
CA LYS A 208 18.20 -8.23 13.07
C LYS A 208 18.33 -8.78 11.66
N PHE A 209 17.39 -8.45 10.78
CA PHE A 209 17.42 -8.86 9.38
C PHE A 209 18.61 -8.23 8.63
N ALA A 210 18.89 -6.93 8.86
CA ALA A 210 20.04 -6.24 8.29
C ALA A 210 21.38 -6.81 8.79
N LYS A 211 21.49 -7.13 10.09
CA LYS A 211 22.69 -7.78 10.66
C LYS A 211 22.96 -9.14 10.01
N ASN A 212 21.91 -9.94 9.77
CA ASN A 212 22.03 -11.27 9.17
C ASN A 212 22.28 -11.23 7.65
N ASN A 213 21.81 -10.18 6.97
CA ASN A 213 21.95 -10.01 5.52
C ASN A 213 22.82 -8.79 5.24
N GLN A 214 24.15 -8.98 5.27
CA GLN A 214 25.15 -7.93 5.00
C GLN A 214 25.23 -7.50 3.51
N ASN A 215 24.08 -7.33 2.85
CA ASN A 215 23.99 -6.93 1.45
C ASN A 215 23.62 -5.44 1.35
N TYR A 216 24.44 -4.67 0.64
CA TYR A 216 24.25 -3.23 0.44
C TYR A 216 22.90 -2.88 -0.22
N VAL A 217 22.44 -3.71 -1.15
CA VAL A 217 21.14 -3.51 -1.84
C VAL A 217 19.98 -3.71 -0.86
N ILE A 218 20.06 -4.73 -0.01
CA ILE A 218 19.04 -5.00 1.02
C ILE A 218 18.98 -3.84 2.02
N ASN A 219 20.13 -3.36 2.49
CA ASN A 219 20.19 -2.21 3.39
C ASN A 219 19.64 -0.91 2.75
N PHE A 220 19.84 -0.72 1.45
CA PHE A 220 19.24 0.39 0.73
C PHE A 220 17.71 0.26 0.67
N LEU A 221 17.18 -0.91 0.32
CA LEU A 221 15.74 -1.15 0.23
C LEU A 221 15.03 -1.01 1.57
N LEU A 222 15.66 -1.46 2.66
CA LEU A 222 15.15 -1.34 4.04
C LEU A 222 14.89 0.11 4.50
N LYS A 223 15.39 1.12 3.79
CA LYS A 223 15.05 2.53 4.05
C LYS A 223 13.62 2.87 3.62
N PHE A 224 13.08 2.13 2.67
CA PHE A 224 11.79 2.42 2.04
C PHE A 224 10.72 1.35 2.32
N VAL A 225 11.12 0.16 2.79
CA VAL A 225 10.21 -0.96 3.07
C VAL A 225 10.21 -1.32 4.54
N SER A 226 9.03 -1.65 5.08
CA SER A 226 8.91 -2.22 6.41
C SER A 226 8.89 -3.74 6.35
N ILE A 227 9.76 -4.37 7.15
CA ILE A 227 9.69 -5.82 7.37
C ILE A 227 8.78 -6.07 8.58
N GLN A 228 7.81 -6.95 8.38
CA GLN A 228 6.94 -7.45 9.42
C GLN A 228 6.94 -8.99 9.34
N PRO A 229 6.85 -9.69 10.48
CA PRO A 229 6.58 -11.12 10.48
C PRO A 229 5.31 -11.44 9.69
N SER A 230 5.34 -12.46 8.82
CA SER A 230 4.17 -12.98 8.11
C SER A 230 3.08 -13.55 9.06
N ASN A 231 1.98 -14.07 8.53
CA ASN A 231 0.93 -14.70 9.35
C ASN A 231 1.24 -16.18 9.66
N LEU A 232 2.52 -16.54 9.83
CA LEU A 232 2.91 -17.90 10.20
C LEU A 232 2.63 -18.14 11.69
N THR A 233 2.21 -19.36 12.03
CA THR A 233 1.92 -19.77 13.41
C THR A 233 3.19 -20.00 14.23
N ILE A 234 4.28 -20.42 13.59
CA ILE A 234 5.59 -20.68 14.22
C ILE A 234 6.68 -20.29 13.23
N TYR A 235 7.68 -19.56 13.71
CA TYR A 235 8.90 -19.21 13.01
C TYR A 235 10.06 -20.11 13.43
N GLU A 236 11.01 -20.30 12.52
CA GLU A 236 12.32 -20.89 12.87
C GLU A 236 13.11 -20.00 13.84
N ASN A 237 12.86 -18.68 13.81
CA ASN A 237 13.52 -17.74 14.69
C ASN A 237 12.79 -17.62 16.03
N GLU A 238 13.42 -18.04 17.13
CA GLU A 238 12.78 -18.04 18.45
C GLU A 238 12.41 -16.64 18.93
N ASP A 239 13.20 -15.60 18.62
CA ASP A 239 12.83 -14.23 19.00
C ASP A 239 11.54 -13.78 18.30
N LEU A 240 11.28 -14.22 17.07
CA LEU A 240 10.01 -13.91 16.39
C LEU A 240 8.85 -14.64 17.07
N ASN A 241 9.05 -15.89 17.52
CA ASN A 241 8.04 -16.61 18.30
C ASN A 241 7.75 -15.92 19.64
N ILE A 242 8.78 -15.42 20.32
CA ILE A 242 8.64 -14.64 21.55
C ILE A 242 7.81 -13.37 21.29
N LEU A 243 8.11 -12.62 20.22
CA LEU A 243 7.37 -11.41 19.86
C LEU A 243 5.90 -11.70 19.51
N MET A 244 5.61 -12.81 18.82
CA MET A 244 4.24 -13.24 18.56
C MET A 244 3.47 -13.55 19.85
N ARG A 245 4.09 -14.32 20.77
CA ARG A 245 3.47 -14.65 22.07
C ARG A 245 3.23 -13.38 22.89
N ALA A 246 4.21 -12.47 22.92
CA ALA A 246 4.08 -11.18 23.59
C ALA A 246 2.91 -10.36 23.01
N LYS A 247 2.81 -10.26 21.68
CA LYS A 247 1.72 -9.55 21.00
C LYS A 247 0.35 -10.13 21.32
N LYS A 248 0.22 -11.45 21.23
CA LYS A 248 -1.04 -12.13 21.57
C LYS A 248 -1.46 -11.88 23.03
N ASN A 249 -0.51 -11.91 23.96
CA ASN A 249 -0.78 -11.61 25.37
C ASN A 249 -1.19 -10.14 25.57
N LEU A 250 -0.60 -9.21 24.81
CA LEU A 250 -0.97 -7.79 24.84
C LEU A 250 -2.42 -7.58 24.36
N GLU A 251 -2.81 -8.18 23.23
CA GLU A 251 -4.15 -8.07 22.63
C GLU A 251 -5.26 -8.64 23.53
N ILE A 252 -4.95 -9.68 24.32
CA ILE A 252 -5.90 -10.31 25.26
C ILE A 252 -5.89 -9.61 26.64
N GLY A 253 -5.02 -8.62 26.86
CA GLY A 253 -4.90 -7.87 28.12
C GLY A 253 -4.05 -8.56 29.20
N ASN A 254 -3.35 -9.65 28.87
CA ASN A 254 -2.41 -10.33 29.76
C ASN A 254 -1.04 -9.62 29.79
N ILE A 255 -1.03 -8.38 30.30
CA ILE A 255 0.12 -7.46 30.21
C ILE A 255 1.39 -8.01 30.88
N GLN A 256 1.28 -8.63 32.07
CA GLN A 256 2.42 -9.23 32.76
C GLN A 256 3.07 -10.33 31.90
N GLN A 257 2.27 -11.23 31.33
CA GLN A 257 2.77 -12.31 30.50
C GLN A 257 3.38 -11.78 29.19
N SER A 258 2.87 -10.67 28.66
CA SER A 258 3.48 -9.99 27.51
C SER A 258 4.87 -9.45 27.86
N LEU A 259 5.00 -8.79 29.01
CA LEU A 259 6.28 -8.30 29.52
C LEU A 259 7.28 -9.43 29.73
N ASP A 260 6.86 -10.52 30.39
CA ASP A 260 7.73 -11.66 30.67
C ASP A 260 8.31 -12.25 29.39
N GLN A 261 7.53 -12.31 28.30
CA GLN A 261 8.03 -12.73 26.99
C GLN A 261 9.10 -11.76 26.45
N ILE A 262 8.85 -10.46 26.47
CA ILE A 262 9.79 -9.46 25.93
C ILE A 262 11.12 -9.46 26.67
N LEU A 263 11.10 -9.68 27.99
CA LEU A 263 12.31 -9.76 28.80
C LEU A 263 13.19 -10.98 28.47
N LEU A 264 12.66 -12.01 27.80
CA LEU A 264 13.46 -13.14 27.32
C LEU A 264 14.37 -12.76 26.13
N ILE A 265 14.09 -11.66 25.44
CA ILE A 265 14.89 -11.19 24.31
C ILE A 265 16.18 -10.55 24.85
N LYS A 266 17.34 -11.08 24.45
CA LYS A 266 18.65 -10.64 24.95
C LYS A 266 18.95 -9.15 24.70
N GLU A 267 18.44 -8.60 23.60
CA GLU A 267 18.62 -7.20 23.20
C GLU A 267 17.42 -6.31 23.57
N ASN A 268 16.54 -6.74 24.50
CA ASN A 268 15.28 -6.03 24.76
C ASN A 268 15.47 -4.55 25.16
N ASP A 269 16.47 -4.24 25.97
CA ASP A 269 16.74 -2.87 26.45
C ASP A 269 17.06 -1.90 25.30
N MET A 270 17.60 -2.39 24.18
CA MET A 270 17.90 -1.52 23.03
C MET A 270 16.66 -1.12 22.24
N PHE A 271 15.60 -1.93 22.24
CA PHE A 271 14.45 -1.74 21.34
C PHE A 271 13.13 -1.49 22.06
N PHE A 272 12.97 -2.03 23.26
CA PHE A 272 11.69 -2.06 23.97
C PHE A 272 11.68 -1.21 25.24
N THR A 273 12.71 -0.38 25.50
CA THR A 273 12.80 0.42 26.75
C THR A 273 11.55 1.25 27.02
N GLU A 274 11.08 2.02 26.04
CA GLU A 274 9.87 2.85 26.19
C GLU A 274 8.63 2.00 26.49
N TRP A 275 8.47 0.89 25.76
CA TRP A 275 7.36 -0.03 25.97
C TRP A 275 7.39 -0.66 27.36
N VAL A 276 8.56 -1.17 27.77
CA VAL A 276 8.77 -1.79 29.08
C VAL A 276 8.51 -0.80 30.21
N GLU A 277 8.92 0.46 30.07
CA GLU A 277 8.64 1.51 31.05
C GLU A 277 7.14 1.77 31.20
N GLN A 278 6.41 1.92 30.08
CA GLN A 278 4.96 2.11 30.09
C GLN A 278 4.21 0.91 30.70
N VAL A 279 4.64 -0.32 30.38
CA VAL A 279 4.08 -1.52 30.99
C VAL A 279 4.31 -1.54 32.50
N LYS A 280 5.52 -1.23 32.96
CA LYS A 280 5.85 -1.18 34.39
C LYS A 280 4.98 -0.16 35.12
N ILE A 281 4.80 1.03 34.56
CA ILE A 281 3.92 2.07 35.12
C ILE A 281 2.49 1.54 35.29
N TYR A 282 1.93 0.87 34.29
CA TYR A 282 0.59 0.29 34.37
C TYR A 282 0.48 -0.82 35.43
N LEU A 283 1.42 -1.78 35.42
CA LEU A 283 1.39 -2.91 36.35
C LEU A 283 1.57 -2.47 37.80
N GLU A 284 2.46 -1.50 38.04
CA GLU A 284 2.66 -0.92 39.37
C GLU A 284 1.39 -0.19 39.84
N PHE A 285 0.79 0.64 38.97
CA PHE A 285 -0.45 1.34 39.26
C PHE A 285 -1.58 0.37 39.62
N LYS A 286 -1.76 -0.68 38.79
CA LYS A 286 -2.77 -1.71 39.02
C LYS A 286 -2.58 -2.41 40.35
N SER A 287 -1.36 -2.82 40.66
CA SER A 287 -1.05 -3.47 41.94
C SER A 287 -1.33 -2.58 43.14
N LEU A 288 -1.07 -1.27 43.06
CA LEU A 288 -1.35 -0.34 44.15
C LEU A 288 -2.85 -0.12 44.34
N ILE A 289 -3.62 0.03 43.26
CA ILE A 289 -5.08 0.16 43.35
C ILE A 289 -5.71 -1.12 43.94
N GLU A 290 -5.23 -2.31 43.54
CA GLU A 290 -5.70 -3.59 44.09
C GLU A 290 -5.37 -3.77 45.58
N LYS A 291 -4.30 -3.15 46.10
CA LYS A 291 -3.98 -3.14 47.54
C LYS A 291 -4.85 -2.17 48.35
N VAL A 292 -5.37 -1.16 47.67
CA VAL A 292 -6.21 -0.12 48.26
C VAL A 292 -7.67 -0.57 48.31
N SER A 293 -8.11 -1.35 47.32
CA SER A 293 -9.37 -2.11 47.31
C SER A 293 -9.52 -3.10 48.47
#